data_AF-A0A2G2LW43-F1
#
_entry.id   AF-A0A2G2LW43-F1
#
_cell.length_a   1.000
_cell.length_b   1.000
_cell.length_c   1.000
_cell.angle_alpha   90.00
_cell.angle_beta   90.00
_cell.angle_gamma   90.00
#
_symmetry.space_group_name_H-M   'P 1'
#
loop_
_entity.id
_entity.type
_entity.pdbx_description
1 polymer ?
#
loop_
_entity_poly.entity_id
_entity_poly.type
_entity_poly.pdbx_seq_one_letter_code
_entity_poly.pdbx_strand_id
1 'polypeptide(L)'
;MTSDKLQLKRASTSALLSLLNLTILPIIGFIALLFLYQKTESNSIDRYYAALGIKTNLWAAVALILVTGSMFLVGGYNSAWTWVYVVSYFVMVHALFILFATWTLTRSWTGQKLKLSLAK
;
A
#
# COMPACT_ATOMS: atom_id res chain seq x y z
N MET A 1 -22.91 1.07 -17.95
CA MET A 1 -23.59 0.80 -16.66
C MET A 1 -23.06 -0.44 -15.91
N THR A 2 -23.07 -1.65 -16.48
CA THR A 2 -22.53 -2.86 -15.80
C THR A 2 -21.00 -2.83 -15.68
N SER A 3 -20.31 -2.34 -16.72
CA SER A 3 -18.85 -2.18 -16.74
C SER A 3 -18.35 -1.21 -15.65
N ASP A 4 -19.02 -0.06 -15.47
CA ASP A 4 -18.61 0.97 -14.50
C ASP A 4 -18.71 0.47 -13.06
N LYS A 5 -19.79 -0.24 -12.72
CA LYS A 5 -19.96 -0.86 -11.39
C LYS A 5 -18.90 -1.93 -11.13
N LEU A 6 -18.55 -2.73 -12.15
CA LEU A 6 -17.50 -3.73 -12.04
C LEU A 6 -16.13 -3.09 -11.81
N GLN A 7 -15.79 -2.04 -12.55
CA GLN A 7 -14.53 -1.31 -12.37
C GLN A 7 -14.46 -0.66 -10.98
N LEU A 8 -15.54 -0.04 -10.50
CA LEU A 8 -15.60 0.50 -9.14
C LEU A 8 -15.37 -0.58 -8.07
N LYS A 9 -16.02 -1.74 -8.21
CA LYS A 9 -15.84 -2.87 -7.29
C LYS A 9 -14.41 -3.39 -7.31
N ARG A 10 -13.79 -3.48 -8.49
CA ARG A 10 -12.40 -3.93 -8.61
C ARG A 10 -11.44 -2.89 -8.04
N ALA A 11 -11.66 -1.60 -8.29
CA ALA A 11 -10.87 -0.52 -7.69
C ALA A 11 -10.89 -0.56 -6.15
N SER A 12 -12.06 -0.73 -5.55
CA SER A 12 -12.19 -0.86 -4.09
C SER A 12 -11.57 -2.15 -3.56
N THR A 13 -11.73 -3.27 -4.28
CA THR A 13 -11.08 -4.54 -3.94
C THR A 13 -9.56 -4.42 -4.01
N SER A 14 -9.01 -3.73 -5.01
CA SER A 14 -7.57 -3.47 -5.12
C SER A 14 -7.03 -2.68 -3.94
N ALA A 15 -7.73 -1.60 -3.54
CA ALA A 15 -7.33 -0.80 -2.39
C ALA A 15 -7.45 -1.58 -1.08
N LEU A 16 -8.48 -2.44 -0.94
CA LEU A 16 -8.63 -3.32 0.20
C LEU A 16 -7.52 -4.38 0.28
N LEU A 17 -7.18 -5.04 -0.83
CA LEU A 17 -6.09 -6.02 -0.88
C LEU A 17 -4.73 -5.38 -0.55
N SER A 18 -4.52 -4.14 -0.98
CA SER A 18 -3.36 -3.34 -0.58
C SER A 18 -3.33 -3.10 0.94
N LEU A 19 -4.46 -2.70 1.53
CA LEU A 19 -4.57 -2.49 2.98
C LEU A 19 -4.38 -3.80 3.77
N LEU A 20 -4.94 -4.90 3.28
CA LEU A 20 -4.78 -6.23 3.89
C LEU A 20 -3.32 -6.69 3.89
N ASN A 21 -2.58 -6.43 2.80
CA ASN A 21 -1.16 -6.74 2.75
C ASN A 21 -0.34 -5.94 3.77
N LEU A 22 -0.73 -4.71 4.06
CA LEU A 22 -0.10 -3.87 5.08
C LEU A 22 -0.50 -4.23 6.51
N THR A 23 -1.54 -5.03 6.74
CA THR A 23 -2.08 -5.25 8.09
C THR A 23 -2.00 -6.69 8.53
N ILE A 24 -2.90 -7.54 8.04
CA ILE A 24 -3.12 -8.90 8.58
C ILE A 24 -2.77 -10.03 7.63
N LEU A 25 -2.66 -9.76 6.32
CA LEU A 25 -2.43 -10.77 5.28
C LEU A 25 -1.28 -10.36 4.36
N PRO A 26 -0.06 -10.20 4.89
CA PRO A 26 1.10 -9.87 4.09
C PRO A 26 1.34 -10.99 3.07
N ILE A 27 1.92 -10.62 1.92
CA ILE A 27 2.19 -11.49 0.77
C ILE A 27 0.91 -11.98 0.07
N ILE A 28 -0.04 -12.57 0.80
CA ILE A 28 -1.31 -13.07 0.25
C ILE A 28 -2.12 -11.92 -0.35
N GLY A 29 -2.27 -10.80 0.38
CA GLY A 29 -2.96 -9.61 -0.13
C GLY A 29 -2.28 -9.05 -1.38
N PHE A 30 -0.94 -9.06 -1.41
CA PHE A 30 -0.18 -8.59 -2.56
C PHE A 30 -0.30 -9.51 -3.78
N ILE A 31 -0.22 -10.83 -3.59
CA ILE A 31 -0.40 -11.82 -4.67
C ILE A 31 -1.81 -11.70 -5.26
N ALA A 32 -2.84 -11.61 -4.42
CA ALA A 32 -4.21 -11.38 -4.88
C ALA A 32 -4.36 -10.07 -5.66
N LEU A 33 -3.66 -9.01 -5.22
CA LEU A 33 -3.63 -7.72 -5.92
C LEU A 33 -2.98 -7.82 -7.31
N LEU A 34 -1.89 -8.58 -7.44
CA LEU A 34 -1.24 -8.84 -8.73
C LEU A 34 -2.16 -9.60 -9.69
N PHE A 35 -2.87 -10.63 -9.20
CA PHE A 35 -3.86 -11.35 -10.02
C PHE A 35 -5.01 -10.44 -10.46
N LEU A 36 -5.46 -9.53 -9.59
CA LEU A 36 -6.49 -8.57 -9.94
C LEU A 36 -6.00 -7.59 -11.00
N TYR A 37 -4.77 -7.07 -10.87
CA TYR A 37 -4.14 -6.17 -11.84
C TYR A 37 -4.09 -6.77 -13.25
N GLN A 38 -3.74 -8.06 -13.38
CA GLN A 38 -3.72 -8.75 -14.68
C GLN A 38 -5.09 -8.81 -15.38
N LYS A 39 -6.18 -8.77 -14.61
CA LYS A 39 -7.57 -8.83 -15.12
C LYS A 39 -8.16 -7.45 -15.48
N THR A 40 -7.37 -6.38 -15.35
CA THR A 40 -7.81 -5.00 -15.62
C THR A 40 -7.29 -4.50 -16.96
N GLU A 41 -8.10 -3.69 -17.66
CA GLU A 41 -7.75 -3.14 -18.97
C GLU A 41 -6.83 -1.91 -18.85
N SER A 42 -6.16 -1.55 -19.94
CA SER A 42 -5.39 -0.31 -19.99
C SER A 42 -6.32 0.91 -19.85
N ASN A 43 -5.86 1.95 -19.14
CA ASN A 43 -6.58 3.21 -18.92
C ASN A 43 -7.88 3.17 -18.08
N SER A 44 -8.31 2.01 -17.57
CA SER A 44 -9.47 1.91 -16.69
C SER A 44 -9.16 2.35 -15.25
N ILE A 45 -10.21 2.64 -14.46
CA ILE A 45 -10.05 3.10 -13.08
C ILE A 45 -9.59 1.98 -12.13
N ASP A 46 -10.04 0.74 -12.35
CA ASP A 46 -9.59 -0.42 -11.58
C ASP A 46 -8.10 -0.69 -11.78
N ARG A 47 -7.58 -0.52 -13.01
CA ARG A 47 -6.14 -0.60 -13.31
C ARG A 47 -5.34 0.45 -12.54
N TYR A 48 -5.87 1.67 -12.45
CA TYR A 48 -5.23 2.77 -11.72
C TYR A 48 -5.11 2.44 -10.22
N TYR A 49 -6.19 2.00 -9.58
CA TYR A 49 -6.17 1.65 -8.16
C TYR A 49 -5.36 0.38 -7.86
N ALA A 50 -5.36 -0.59 -8.78
CA ALA A 50 -4.49 -1.76 -8.69
C ALA A 50 -3.00 -1.36 -8.75
N ALA A 51 -2.61 -0.52 -9.72
CA ALA A 51 -1.24 -0.01 -9.83
C ALA A 51 -0.83 0.83 -8.62
N LEU A 52 -1.74 1.67 -8.11
CA LEU A 52 -1.51 2.47 -6.92
C LEU A 52 -1.27 1.58 -5.70
N GLY A 53 -2.12 0.59 -5.46
CA GLY A 53 -1.94 -0.39 -4.40
C GLY A 53 -0.61 -1.14 -4.51
N ILE A 54 -0.23 -1.59 -5.72
CA ILE A 54 1.05 -2.27 -5.94
C ILE A 54 2.22 -1.36 -5.55
N LYS A 55 2.21 -0.10 -6.02
CA LYS A 55 3.25 0.88 -5.69
C LYS A 55 3.34 1.15 -4.18
N THR A 56 2.21 1.33 -3.51
CA THR A 56 2.17 1.53 -2.05
C THR A 56 2.83 0.38 -1.31
N ASN A 57 2.52 -0.86 -1.68
CA ASN A 57 3.08 -2.04 -1.02
C ASN A 57 4.57 -2.26 -1.34
N LEU A 58 5.02 -1.93 -2.55
CA LEU A 58 6.44 -1.96 -2.88
C LEU A 58 7.23 -0.92 -2.08
N TRP A 59 6.71 0.29 -1.94
CA TRP A 59 7.33 1.31 -1.08
C TRP A 59 7.36 0.89 0.39
N ALA A 60 6.31 0.23 0.88
CA ALA A 60 6.30 -0.32 2.23
C ALA A 60 7.35 -1.43 2.41
N ALA A 61 7.53 -2.31 1.41
CA ALA A 61 8.58 -3.33 1.43
C ALA A 61 9.98 -2.72 1.42
N VAL A 62 10.21 -1.68 0.60
CA VAL A 62 11.49 -0.93 0.60
C VAL A 62 11.72 -0.28 1.97
N ALA A 63 10.71 0.36 2.55
CA ALA A 63 10.81 0.97 3.87
C ALA A 63 11.15 -0.06 4.97
N LEU A 64 10.55 -1.27 4.90
CA LEU A 64 10.89 -2.37 5.80
C LEU A 64 12.38 -2.73 5.70
N ILE A 65 12.89 -2.94 4.48
CA ILE A 65 14.31 -3.27 4.26
C ILE A 65 15.22 -2.16 4.80
N LEU A 66 14.88 -0.88 4.56
CA LEU A 66 15.68 0.25 5.02
C LEU A 66 15.70 0.36 6.55
N VAL A 67 14.55 0.25 7.20
CA VAL A 67 14.45 0.33 8.67
C VAL A 67 15.14 -0.86 9.33
N THR A 68 14.96 -2.08 8.82
CA THR A 68 15.68 -3.25 9.30
C THR A 68 17.19 -3.15 9.05
N GLY A 69 17.61 -2.68 7.86
CA GLY A 69 19.01 -2.48 7.51
C GLY A 69 19.71 -1.42 8.36
N SER A 70 18.97 -0.43 8.87
CA SER A 70 19.52 0.58 9.78
C SER A 70 20.07 -0.02 11.08
N MET A 71 19.65 -1.23 11.47
CA MET A 71 20.21 -1.96 12.63
C MET A 71 21.73 -2.13 12.56
N PHE A 72 22.28 -2.32 11.36
CA PHE A 72 23.71 -2.48 11.17
C PHE A 72 24.49 -1.19 11.49
N LEU A 73 23.83 -0.02 11.44
CA LEU A 73 24.45 1.28 11.65
C LEU A 73 24.35 1.77 13.10
N VAL A 74 23.27 1.43 13.82
CA VAL A 74 22.95 2.04 15.13
C VAL A 74 23.62 1.33 16.32
N GLY A 75 24.00 0.06 16.18
CA GLY A 75 24.64 -0.68 17.29
C GLY A 75 24.45 -2.20 17.27
N GLY A 76 23.84 -2.75 16.21
CA GLY A 76 23.62 -4.18 16.07
C GLY A 76 22.48 -4.73 16.95
N TYR A 77 22.25 -6.04 16.82
CA TYR A 77 21.08 -6.74 17.35
C TYR A 77 21.06 -6.92 18.88
N ASN A 78 22.19 -6.74 19.57
CA ASN A 78 22.33 -7.01 21.01
C ASN A 78 21.98 -5.79 21.89
N SER A 79 21.84 -4.60 21.31
CA SER A 79 21.53 -3.38 22.06
C SER A 79 20.02 -3.16 22.14
N ALA A 80 19.50 -3.04 23.36
CA ALA A 80 18.08 -2.71 23.58
C ALA A 80 17.69 -1.35 22.95
N TRP A 81 18.61 -0.38 22.95
CA TRP A 81 18.37 0.93 22.34
C TRP A 81 18.21 0.86 20.82
N THR A 82 18.94 -0.04 20.14
CA THR A 82 18.76 -0.28 18.70
C THR A 82 17.34 -0.77 18.42
N TRP A 83 16.79 -1.65 19.26
CA TRP A 83 15.42 -2.14 19.11
C TRP A 83 14.38 -1.06 19.33
N VAL A 84 14.54 -0.22 20.36
CA VAL A 84 13.65 0.93 20.59
C VAL A 84 13.61 1.81 19.34
N TYR A 85 14.78 2.19 18.81
CA TYR A 85 14.87 2.98 17.59
C TYR A 85 14.14 2.29 16.43
N VAL A 86 14.55 1.07 16.06
CA VAL A 86 14.04 0.39 14.87
C VAL A 86 12.54 0.16 14.94
N VAL A 87 12.02 -0.27 16.10
CA VAL A 87 10.58 -0.51 16.28
C VAL A 87 9.80 0.80 16.19
N SER A 88 10.26 1.88 16.85
CA SER A 88 9.57 3.18 16.79
C SER A 88 9.48 3.72 15.37
N TYR A 89 10.58 3.71 14.63
CA TYR A 89 10.59 4.17 13.23
C TYR A 89 9.77 3.26 12.32
N PHE A 90 9.87 1.93 12.50
CA PHE A 90 9.07 0.98 11.75
C PHE A 90 7.58 1.24 11.94
N VAL A 91 7.11 1.32 13.19
CA VAL A 91 5.69 1.53 13.50
C VAL A 91 5.19 2.86 12.94
N MET A 92 5.96 3.95 13.08
CA MET A 92 5.59 5.25 12.54
C MET A 92 5.46 5.22 11.01
N VAL A 93 6.49 4.74 10.30
CA VAL A 93 6.50 4.67 8.83
C VAL A 93 5.40 3.74 8.33
N HIS A 94 5.21 2.59 8.99
CA HIS A 94 4.18 1.63 8.65
C HIS A 94 2.77 2.18 8.84
N ALA A 95 2.53 2.93 9.92
CA ALA A 95 1.25 3.61 10.16
C ALA A 95 0.91 4.62 9.05
N LEU A 96 1.91 5.34 8.50
CA LEU A 96 1.70 6.24 7.36
C LEU A 96 1.21 5.49 6.11
N PHE A 97 1.77 4.32 5.82
CA PHE A 97 1.29 3.47 4.71
C PHE A 97 -0.13 2.97 4.95
N ILE A 98 -0.49 2.58 6.17
CA ILE A 98 -1.84 2.15 6.53
C ILE A 98 -2.85 3.30 6.37
N LEU A 99 -2.51 4.49 6.87
CA LEU A 99 -3.34 5.69 6.71
C LEU A 99 -3.54 6.03 5.23
N PHE A 100 -2.47 6.01 4.45
CA PHE A 100 -2.54 6.22 3.01
C PHE A 100 -3.42 5.18 2.32
N ALA A 101 -3.22 3.89 2.60
CA ALA A 101 -4.02 2.82 2.01
C ALA A 101 -5.51 2.94 2.37
N THR A 102 -5.82 3.26 3.62
CA THR A 102 -7.20 3.51 4.09
C THR A 102 -7.83 4.71 3.36
N TRP A 103 -7.08 5.79 3.20
CA TRP A 103 -7.51 6.93 2.39
C TRP A 103 -7.76 6.53 0.94
N THR A 104 -6.85 5.78 0.30
CA THR A 104 -7.06 5.33 -1.09
C THR A 104 -8.29 4.42 -1.24
N LEU A 105 -8.60 3.59 -0.25
CA LEU A 105 -9.80 2.76 -0.23
C LEU A 105 -11.07 3.61 -0.26
N THR A 106 -11.19 4.59 0.64
CA THR A 106 -12.36 5.49 0.64
C THR A 106 -12.46 6.30 -0.66
N ARG A 107 -11.33 6.74 -1.22
CA ARG A 107 -11.29 7.47 -2.50
C ARG A 107 -11.71 6.62 -3.70
N SER A 108 -11.43 5.31 -3.68
CA SER A 108 -11.79 4.39 -4.77
C SER A 108 -13.30 4.33 -5.02
N TRP A 109 -14.11 4.59 -4.00
CA TRP A 109 -15.57 4.60 -4.11
C TRP A 109 -16.12 5.78 -4.90
N THR A 110 -15.32 6.83 -5.12
CA THR A 110 -15.75 8.03 -5.85
C THR A 110 -15.76 7.84 -7.37
N GLY A 111 -15.13 6.78 -7.89
CA GLY A 111 -15.02 6.57 -9.33
C GLY A 111 -14.10 7.54 -10.05
N GLN A 112 -13.20 8.21 -9.33
CA GLN A 112 -12.24 9.15 -9.90
C GLN A 112 -10.81 8.76 -9.55
N LYS A 113 -9.86 9.04 -10.45
CA LYS A 113 -8.42 8.96 -10.16
C LYS A 113 -8.04 10.02 -9.12
N LEU A 114 -7.01 9.77 -8.31
CA LEU A 114 -6.51 10.79 -7.38
C LEU A 114 -5.91 11.94 -8.19
N LYS A 115 -6.36 13.15 -7.89
CA LYS A 115 -5.81 14.39 -8.45
C LYS A 115 -4.82 14.95 -7.45
N LEU A 116 -3.61 15.27 -7.90
CA LEU A 116 -2.66 16.01 -7.09
C LEU A 116 -3.13 17.46 -7.04
N SER A 117 -3.76 17.87 -5.94
CA SER A 117 -4.27 19.23 -5.75
C SER A 117 -3.20 20.23 -5.30
N LEU A 118 -1.91 19.86 -5.32
CA LEU A 118 -0.80 20.69 -4.85
C LEU A 118 -0.34 21.76 -5.85
N ALA A 119 -1.01 21.90 -6.99
CA ALA A 119 -0.78 22.98 -7.95
C ALA A 119 -1.96 23.94 -7.93
N LYS A 120 -1.92 24.91 -7.01
CA LYS A 120 -2.62 26.18 -7.13
C LYS A 120 -1.72 27.29 -6.65
#